data_AF-A0A2D7X2P2-F1
#
_entry.id   AF-A0A2D7X2P2-F1
#
_cell.length_a   1.000
_cell.length_b   1.000
_cell.length_c   1.000
_cell.angle_alpha   90.00
_cell.angle_beta   90.00
_cell.angle_gamma   90.00
#
_symmetry.space_group_name_H-M   'P 1'
#
loop_
_entity.id
_entity.type
_entity.pdbx_description
1 polymer ?
#
loop_
_entity_poly.entity_id
_entity_poly.type
_entity_poly.pdbx_seq_one_letter_code
_entity_poly.pdbx_strand_id
1 'polypeptide(L)'
;MNKQIQRNNISRMLRTSNRNRNVLRWGSGETDAHITMKFNICKKLKEWGHEFYTEAIFEPSGLRADVIDADTGVVYEVHNTEPDDSLVRKSANYPLEVRFVDANAEFSEEMLL
;
A
#
# COMPACT_ATOMS: atom_id res chain seq x y z
N MET A 1 -5.41 -19.06 3.98
CA MET A 1 -4.33 -18.86 4.97
C MET A 1 -4.92 -18.26 6.23
N ASN A 2 -4.45 -18.60 7.44
CA ASN A 2 -4.90 -17.91 8.65
C ASN A 2 -4.48 -16.42 8.56
N LYS A 3 -5.46 -15.49 8.66
CA LYS A 3 -5.22 -14.03 8.57
C LYS A 3 -4.12 -13.56 9.50
N GLN A 4 -4.03 -14.11 10.71
CA GLN A 4 -3.00 -13.74 11.67
C GLN A 4 -1.60 -14.19 11.22
N ILE A 5 -1.48 -15.35 10.56
CA ILE A 5 -0.21 -15.83 10.02
C ILE A 5 0.25 -14.90 8.89
N GLN A 6 -0.65 -14.52 7.99
CA GLN A 6 -0.35 -13.58 6.90
C GLN A 6 0.11 -12.23 7.44
N ARG A 7 -0.66 -11.63 8.36
CA ARG A 7 -0.31 -10.36 9.03
C ARG A 7 1.07 -10.42 9.69
N ASN A 8 1.39 -11.54 10.35
CA ASN A 8 2.69 -11.75 10.98
C ASN A 8 3.82 -11.87 9.96
N ASN A 9 3.58 -12.51 8.81
CA ASN A 9 4.56 -12.61 7.72
C ASN A 9 4.87 -11.24 7.13
N ILE A 10 3.84 -10.44 6.83
CA ILE A 10 4.00 -9.08 6.32
C ILE A 10 4.73 -8.21 7.33
N SER A 11 4.33 -8.23 8.60
CA SER A 11 4.96 -7.46 9.68
C SER A 11 6.47 -7.74 9.84
N ARG A 12 6.94 -8.95 9.51
CA ARG A 12 8.37 -9.31 9.53
C ARG A 12 9.16 -8.77 8.35
N MET A 13 8.51 -8.48 7.22
CA MET A 13 9.14 -7.86 6.05
C MET A 13 9.34 -6.36 6.23
N LEU A 14 8.65 -5.75 7.21
CA LEU A 14 8.61 -4.30 7.41
C LEU A 14 9.55 -3.84 8.51
N ARG A 15 10.15 -2.66 8.29
CA ARG A 15 10.94 -1.96 9.29
C ARG A 15 10.13 -1.74 10.57
N THR A 16 10.71 -2.12 11.70
CA THR A 16 10.06 -2.05 13.02
C THR A 16 9.56 -0.65 13.38
N SER A 17 10.29 0.41 12.98
CA SER A 17 9.90 1.79 13.27
C SER A 17 8.72 2.31 12.45
N ASN A 18 8.23 1.56 11.46
CA ASN A 18 7.20 2.00 10.52
C ASN A 18 5.96 1.07 10.46
N ARG A 19 5.98 -0.09 11.11
CA ARG A 19 4.87 -1.06 11.09
C ARG A 19 3.65 -0.72 11.98
N ASN A 20 3.22 0.54 11.99
CA ASN A 20 1.99 0.95 12.70
C ASN A 20 0.76 0.53 11.88
N ARG A 21 -0.02 -0.42 12.41
CA ARG A 21 -1.22 -0.93 11.74
C ARG A 21 -2.39 0.03 11.84
N ASN A 22 -3.19 0.11 10.78
CA ASN A 22 -4.43 0.89 10.70
C ASN A 22 -4.24 2.38 10.99
N VAL A 23 -3.06 2.91 10.64
CA VAL A 23 -2.75 4.34 10.73
C VAL A 23 -2.50 4.83 9.32
N LEU A 24 -3.21 5.88 8.91
CA LEU A 24 -2.92 6.60 7.67
C LEU A 24 -1.76 7.58 7.93
N ARG A 25 -0.74 7.52 7.07
CA ARG A 25 0.43 8.39 7.10
C ARG A 25 0.66 8.94 5.71
N TRP A 26 1.26 10.12 5.65
CA TRP A 26 1.69 10.78 4.42
C TRP A 26 2.90 11.67 4.72
N GLY A 27 3.69 11.95 3.69
CA GLY A 27 4.79 12.91 3.72
C GLY A 27 4.34 14.34 3.43
N SER A 28 5.18 15.32 3.78
CA SER A 28 4.90 16.74 3.52
C SER A 28 4.94 17.13 2.04
N GLY A 29 5.46 16.26 1.17
CA GLY A 29 5.56 16.51 -0.28
C GLY A 29 4.45 15.85 -1.10
N GLU A 30 3.50 15.17 -0.46
CA GLU A 30 2.40 14.51 -1.17
C GLU A 30 1.33 15.52 -1.58
N THR A 31 0.70 15.28 -2.73
CA THR A 31 -0.43 16.07 -3.20
C THR A 31 -1.71 15.65 -2.49
N ASP A 32 -2.69 16.55 -2.44
CA ASP A 32 -4.01 16.26 -1.86
C ASP A 32 -4.69 15.05 -2.52
N ALA A 33 -4.54 14.91 -3.84
CA ALA A 33 -5.04 13.77 -4.60
C ALA A 33 -4.42 12.43 -4.13
N HIS A 34 -3.10 12.41 -3.93
CA HIS A 34 -2.37 11.22 -3.45
C HIS A 34 -2.84 10.81 -2.05
N ILE A 35 -2.93 11.79 -1.14
CA ILE A 35 -3.38 11.59 0.24
C ILE A 35 -4.85 11.12 0.26
N THR A 36 -5.71 11.73 -0.55
CA THR A 36 -7.14 11.38 -0.66
C THR A 36 -7.31 9.95 -1.17
N MET A 37 -6.54 9.55 -2.19
CA MET A 37 -6.58 8.19 -2.71
C MET A 37 -6.14 7.18 -1.66
N LYS A 38 -5.02 7.42 -0.95
CA LYS A 38 -4.61 6.58 0.19
C LYS A 38 -5.71 6.45 1.25
N PHE A 39 -6.35 7.57 1.61
CA PHE A 39 -7.47 7.56 2.55
C PHE A 39 -8.62 6.67 2.07
N ASN A 40 -9.02 6.78 0.80
CA ASN A 40 -10.10 5.97 0.23
C ASN A 40 -9.78 4.47 0.26
N ILE A 41 -8.54 4.10 -0.11
CA ILE A 41 -8.06 2.72 -0.03
C ILE A 41 -8.13 2.23 1.43
N CYS A 42 -7.54 2.96 2.37
CA CYS A 42 -7.56 2.60 3.79
C CYS A 42 -8.98 2.48 4.34
N LYS A 43 -9.87 3.41 3.99
CA LYS A 43 -11.28 3.37 4.37
C LYS A 43 -11.94 2.08 3.87
N LYS A 44 -11.73 1.73 2.61
CA LYS A 44 -12.31 0.52 2.00
C LYS A 44 -11.78 -0.77 2.66
N LEU A 45 -10.47 -0.85 2.90
CA LEU A 45 -9.87 -1.97 3.63
C LEU A 45 -10.50 -2.13 5.03
N LYS A 46 -10.82 -1.03 5.72
CA LYS A 46 -11.50 -1.09 7.02
C LYS A 46 -12.94 -1.55 6.90
N GLU A 47 -13.66 -1.12 5.87
CA GLU A 47 -15.03 -1.59 5.58
C GLU A 47 -15.06 -3.11 5.35
N TRP A 48 -14.03 -3.68 4.71
CA TRP A 48 -13.86 -5.13 4.56
C TRP A 48 -13.33 -5.84 5.81
N GLY A 49 -12.98 -5.10 6.86
CA GLY A 49 -12.41 -5.64 8.09
C GLY A 49 -10.95 -6.10 7.96
N HIS A 50 -10.23 -5.60 6.96
CA HIS A 50 -8.80 -5.87 6.76
C HIS A 50 -7.94 -4.95 7.65
N GLU A 51 -6.73 -5.40 7.95
CA GLU A 51 -5.70 -4.57 8.55
C GLU A 51 -4.76 -4.04 7.46
N PHE A 52 -4.23 -2.84 7.64
CA PHE A 52 -3.32 -2.26 6.66
C PHE A 52 -2.12 -1.57 7.30
N TYR A 53 -1.10 -1.31 6.48
CA TYR A 53 0.01 -0.43 6.78
C TYR A 53 0.07 0.68 5.73
N THR A 54 0.55 1.87 6.11
CA THR A 54 0.82 2.96 5.18
C THR A 54 2.24 3.48 5.35
N GLU A 55 2.84 3.99 4.26
CA GLU A 55 4.23 4.47 4.23
C GLU A 55 5.25 3.41 4.71
N ALA A 56 4.90 2.13 4.54
CA ALA A 56 5.58 0.99 5.12
C ALA A 56 6.88 0.71 4.37
N ILE A 57 7.99 0.56 5.10
CA ILE A 57 9.31 0.35 4.51
C ILE A 57 9.68 -1.13 4.60
N PHE A 58 9.97 -1.76 3.46
CA PHE A 58 10.49 -3.12 3.38
C PHE A 58 11.96 -3.19 3.77
N GLU A 59 12.35 -4.25 4.48
CA GLU A 59 13.75 -4.57 4.78
C GLU A 59 14.17 -5.86 4.06
N PRO A 60 15.39 -5.94 3.52
CA PRO A 60 16.46 -4.93 3.56
C PRO A 60 16.42 -3.90 2.42
N SER A 61 15.46 -3.99 1.48
CA SER A 61 15.46 -3.18 0.25
C SER A 61 15.32 -1.68 0.49
N GLY A 62 14.69 -1.27 1.59
CA GLY A 62 14.41 0.14 1.89
C GLY A 62 13.28 0.73 1.04
N LEU A 63 12.63 -0.09 0.20
CA LEU A 63 11.48 0.33 -0.61
C LEU A 63 10.31 0.67 0.29
N ARG A 64 9.58 1.73 -0.09
CA ARG A 64 8.42 2.19 0.65
C ARG A 64 7.15 1.92 -0.14
N ALA A 65 6.19 1.27 0.51
CA ALA A 65 4.84 1.11 0.02
C ALA A 65 3.93 2.22 0.51
N ASP A 66 3.05 2.70 -0.37
CA ASP A 66 1.99 3.65 -0.04
C ASP A 66 0.96 3.01 0.90
N VAL A 67 0.33 1.90 0.48
CA VAL A 67 -0.58 1.10 1.32
C VAL A 67 -0.30 -0.39 1.13
N ILE A 68 -0.30 -1.15 2.22
CA ILE A 68 -0.22 -2.63 2.20
C ILE A 68 -1.46 -3.19 2.89
N ASP A 69 -2.22 -4.04 2.21
CA ASP A 69 -3.23 -4.89 2.84
C ASP A 69 -2.55 -6.06 3.56
N ALA A 70 -2.63 -6.06 4.89
CA ALA A 70 -2.01 -7.06 5.74
C ALA A 70 -2.74 -8.41 5.74
N ASP A 71 -3.97 -8.47 5.25
CA ASP A 71 -4.78 -9.69 5.18
C ASP A 71 -4.53 -10.45 3.88
N THR A 72 -4.31 -9.73 2.77
CA THR A 72 -4.10 -10.32 1.44
C THR A 72 -2.63 -10.32 1.01
N GLY A 73 -1.85 -9.36 1.50
CA GLY A 73 -0.46 -9.15 1.04
C GLY A 73 -0.35 -8.40 -0.28
N VAL A 74 -1.37 -7.62 -0.65
CA VAL A 74 -1.32 -6.73 -1.80
C VAL A 74 -0.77 -5.36 -1.39
N VAL A 75 0.11 -4.82 -2.21
CA VAL A 75 0.60 -3.43 -2.13
C VAL A 75 -0.20 -2.58 -3.11
N TYR A 76 -0.76 -1.48 -2.64
CA TYR A 76 -1.37 -0.46 -3.49
C TYR A 76 -0.43 0.74 -3.56
N GLU A 77 0.14 0.97 -4.75
CA GLU A 77 1.02 2.10 -5.06
C GLU A 77 0.20 3.19 -5.76
N VAL A 78 0.11 4.35 -5.13
CA VAL A 78 -0.63 5.48 -5.69
C VAL A 78 0.33 6.29 -6.57
N HIS A 79 -0.02 6.48 -7.85
CA HIS A 79 0.82 7.21 -8.80
C HIS A 79 0.07 8.38 -9.42
N ASN A 80 0.78 9.41 -9.90
CA ASN A 80 0.18 10.51 -10.63
C ASN A 80 0.24 10.26 -12.15
N THR A 81 1.42 10.37 -12.74
CA THR A 81 1.61 10.32 -14.21
C THR A 81 2.88 9.56 -14.58
N GLU A 82 3.10 8.41 -13.96
CA GLU A 82 4.25 7.57 -14.29
C GLU A 82 3.96 6.70 -15.52
N PRO A 83 4.86 6.64 -16.52
CA PRO A 83 4.68 5.77 -17.68
C PRO A 83 4.76 4.29 -17.27
N ASP A 84 3.95 3.44 -17.89
CA ASP A 84 3.78 2.01 -17.57
C ASP A 84 5.10 1.23 -17.41
N ASP A 85 6.12 1.51 -18.23
CA ASP A 85 7.44 0.87 -18.16
C ASP A 85 8.19 1.14 -16.85
N SER A 86 7.89 2.26 -16.18
CA SER A 86 8.46 2.59 -14.87
C SER A 86 7.73 1.85 -13.74
N LEU A 87 6.43 1.61 -13.89
CA LEU A 87 5.59 0.87 -12.96
C LEU A 87 5.97 -0.62 -12.94
N VAL A 88 6.18 -1.24 -14.11
CA VAL A 88 6.64 -2.64 -14.23
C VAL A 88 8.02 -2.83 -13.58
N ARG A 89 8.93 -1.88 -13.77
CA ARG A 89 10.26 -1.93 -13.12
C ARG A 89 10.18 -1.75 -11.61
N LYS A 90 9.26 -0.91 -11.13
CA LYS A 90 9.05 -0.72 -9.69
C LYS A 90 8.49 -1.98 -9.05
N SER A 91 7.45 -2.59 -9.63
CA SER A 91 6.80 -3.78 -9.06
C SER A 91 7.74 -4.96 -8.92
N ALA A 92 8.70 -5.13 -9.84
CA ALA A 92 9.72 -6.18 -9.78
C ALA A 92 10.60 -6.14 -8.51
N ASN A 93 10.65 -5.02 -7.79
CA ASN A 93 11.44 -4.90 -6.57
C ASN A 93 10.66 -5.18 -5.28
N TYR A 94 9.33 -5.35 -5.37
CA TYR A 94 8.51 -5.66 -4.21
C TYR A 94 8.47 -7.18 -3.97
N PRO A 95 8.49 -7.63 -2.71
CA PRO A 95 8.32 -9.04 -2.37
C PRO A 95 6.84 -9.50 -2.42
N LEU A 96 5.93 -8.59 -2.75
CA LEU A 96 4.47 -8.75 -2.72
C LEU A 96 3.86 -8.31 -4.05
N GLU A 97 2.64 -8.74 -4.32
CA GLU A 97 1.86 -8.24 -5.47
C GLU A 97 1.68 -6.72 -5.35
N VAL A 98 1.89 -6.00 -6.46
CA VAL A 98 1.73 -4.54 -6.52
C VAL A 98 0.62 -4.21 -7.49
N ARG A 99 -0.31 -3.37 -7.04
CA ARG A 99 -1.38 -2.77 -7.84
C ARG A 99 -1.20 -1.27 -7.85
N PHE A 100 -1.18 -0.70 -9.05
CA PHE A 100 -1.02 0.73 -9.24
C PHE A 100 -2.39 1.39 -9.32
N VAL A 101 -2.56 2.46 -8.54
CA VAL A 101 -3.81 3.23 -8.47
C VAL A 101 -3.51 4.68 -8.86
N ASP A 102 -4.20 5.19 -9.87
CA ASP A 102 -4.05 6.60 -10.29
C ASP A 102 -4.66 7.52 -9.22
N ALA A 103 -3.83 8.42 -8.68
CA ALA A 103 -4.21 9.41 -7.68
C ALA A 103 -5.33 10.34 -8.14
N ASN A 104 -5.45 10.58 -9.45
CA ASN A 104 -6.39 11.53 -10.04
C ASN A 104 -7.66 10.86 -10.57
N ALA A 105 -7.74 9.52 -10.51
CA ALA A 105 -8.95 8.79 -10.88
C ALA A 105 -10.01 8.87 -9.78
N GLU A 106 -11.28 8.75 -10.18
CA GLU A 106 -12.37 8.57 -9.23
C GLU A 106 -12.25 7.20 -8.57
N PHE A 107 -12.17 7.15 -7.24
CA PHE A 107 -12.00 5.90 -6.52
C PHE A 107 -13.15 4.92 -6.80
N SER A 108 -12.81 3.70 -7.18
CA SER A 108 -13.75 2.60 -7.32
C SER A 108 -13.24 1.33 -6.62
N GLU A 109 -14.15 0.49 -6.13
CA GLU A 109 -13.79 -0.73 -5.40
C GLU A 109 -13.02 -1.72 -6.28
N GLU A 110 -13.33 -1.74 -7.58
CA GLU A 110 -12.69 -2.59 -8.58
C GLU A 110 -11.19 -2.30 -8.74
N MET A 111 -10.72 -1.12 -8.34
CA MET A 111 -9.29 -0.81 -8.30
C MET A 111 -8.52 -1.67 -7.29
N LEU A 112 -9.24 -2.26 -6.33
CA LEU A 112 -8.67 -3.04 -5.22
C LEU A 112 -8.92 -4.55 -5.33
N LEU A 113 -9.63 -5.02 -6.36
CA LEU A 113 -10.03 -6.42 -6.60
C LEU A 113 -9.19 -7.08 -7.71
#